data_AF-Q5Z7C9-F1
#
_entry.id   AF-Q5Z7C9-F1
#
_cell.length_a   1.000
_cell.length_b   1.000
_cell.length_c   1.000
_cell.angle_alpha   90.00
_cell.angle_beta   90.00
_cell.angle_gamma   90.00
#
_symmetry.space_group_name_H-M   'P 1'
#
loop_
_entity.id
_entity.type
_entity.pdbx_description
1 polymer ?
#
loop_
_entity_poly.entity_id
_entity_poly.type
_entity_poly.pdbx_seq_one_letter_code
_entity_poly.pdbx_strand_id
1 'polypeptide(L)'
;MGRWEKGEVWSLTYANITPKQWDDFLTFNNSPEEIERSKKFSELAKKNKFPHRLGSTGYAPKVEQWTKEEEEMRKAGQPVPMEEWTQISRNWVRARTPKITDKGKVSFEDPELQGVADKIENLSSAQKK
;
A
#
# COMPACT_ATOMS: atom_id res chain seq x y z
N MET A 1 18.99 4.46 -7.67
CA MET A 1 19.60 3.58 -6.66
C MET A 1 21.04 3.40 -7.06
N GLY A 2 21.97 3.73 -6.15
CA GLY A 2 23.40 3.60 -6.39
C GLY A 2 23.77 2.15 -6.68
N ARG A 3 24.73 1.97 -7.59
CA ARG A 3 25.33 0.67 -7.93
C ARG A 3 26.05 0.15 -6.67
N TRP A 4 25.75 -1.07 -6.25
CA TRP A 4 26.44 -1.71 -5.13
C TRP A 4 27.80 -2.21 -5.63
N GLU A 5 28.87 -1.49 -5.30
CA GLU A 5 30.22 -1.79 -5.80
C GLU A 5 30.99 -2.70 -4.83
N LYS A 6 31.76 -3.64 -5.40
CA LYS A 6 32.73 -4.44 -4.66
C LYS A 6 33.86 -3.54 -4.19
N GLY A 7 33.87 -3.14 -2.91
CA GLY A 7 34.95 -2.34 -2.34
C GLY A 7 34.68 -1.78 -0.95
N GLU A 8 33.42 -1.59 -0.56
CA GLU A 8 33.10 -1.14 0.79
C GLU A 8 33.09 -2.34 1.76
N VAL A 9 33.96 -2.29 2.77
CA VAL A 9 34.10 -3.34 3.80
C VAL A 9 32.95 -3.23 4.81
N TRP A 10 31.73 -3.51 4.34
CA TRP A 10 30.51 -3.52 5.17
C TRP A 10 30.50 -4.67 6.19
N SER A 11 31.40 -5.65 6.06
CA SER A 11 31.61 -6.70 7.06
C SER A 11 32.07 -6.16 8.42
N LEU A 12 32.60 -4.92 8.47
CA LEU A 12 32.94 -4.25 9.73
C LEU A 12 31.74 -3.53 10.37
N THR A 13 30.74 -3.12 9.59
CA THR A 13 29.54 -2.40 10.06
C THR A 13 28.35 -3.32 10.35
N TYR A 14 28.23 -4.45 9.65
CA TYR A 14 27.19 -5.45 9.90
C TYR A 14 27.80 -6.75 10.41
N ALA A 15 28.00 -6.84 11.74
CA ALA A 15 28.63 -7.97 12.42
C ALA A 15 27.96 -9.35 12.17
N ASN A 16 26.78 -9.38 11.56
CA ASN A 16 25.98 -10.59 11.33
C ASN A 16 26.05 -11.14 9.90
N ILE A 17 26.82 -10.54 8.99
CA ILE A 17 26.94 -10.98 7.59
C ILE A 17 28.37 -11.41 7.31
N THR A 18 28.56 -12.66 6.91
CA THR A 18 29.88 -13.18 6.50
C THR A 18 30.29 -12.62 5.13
N PRO A 19 31.59 -12.48 4.84
CA PRO A 19 32.06 -12.03 3.52
C PRO A 19 31.49 -12.86 2.36
N LYS A 20 31.37 -14.18 2.53
CA LYS A 20 30.78 -15.06 1.52
C LYS A 20 29.31 -14.75 1.25
N GLN A 21 28.49 -14.53 2.30
CA GLN A 21 27.08 -14.14 2.12
C GLN A 21 26.95 -12.81 1.38
N TRP A 22 27.89 -11.89 1.60
CA TRP A 22 27.93 -10.62 0.89
C TRP A 22 28.29 -10.80 -0.60
N ASP A 23 29.29 -11.63 -0.91
CA ASP A 23 29.64 -11.96 -2.29
C ASP A 23 28.50 -12.68 -3.03
N ASP A 24 27.82 -13.62 -2.37
CA ASP A 24 26.65 -14.31 -2.92
C ASP A 24 25.52 -13.30 -3.22
N PHE A 25 25.25 -12.37 -2.29
CA PHE A 25 24.26 -11.29 -2.47
C PHE A 25 24.60 -10.37 -3.64
N LEU A 26 25.86 -9.91 -3.74
CA LEU A 26 26.29 -9.06 -4.85
C LEU A 26 26.20 -9.78 -6.19
N THR A 27 26.53 -11.07 -6.24
CA THR A 27 26.42 -11.88 -7.46
C THR A 27 24.96 -12.00 -7.90
N PHE A 28 24.05 -12.28 -6.96
CA PHE A 28 22.62 -12.34 -7.22
C PHE A 28 22.05 -11.00 -7.70
N ASN A 29 22.33 -9.92 -6.97
CA ASN A 29 21.73 -8.60 -7.23
C ASN A 29 22.29 -7.94 -8.51
N ASN A 30 23.49 -8.32 -8.95
CA ASN A 30 24.08 -7.88 -10.22
C ASN A 30 23.82 -8.84 -11.39
N SER A 31 23.06 -9.93 -11.18
CA SER A 31 22.65 -10.80 -12.27
C SER A 31 21.79 -10.03 -13.28
N PRO A 32 21.91 -10.29 -14.60
CA PRO A 32 21.09 -9.63 -15.61
C PRO A 32 19.59 -9.75 -15.32
N GLU A 33 19.16 -10.92 -14.84
CA GLU A 33 17.77 -11.23 -14.51
C GLU A 33 17.25 -10.36 -13.35
N GLU A 34 18.03 -10.16 -12.29
CA GLU A 34 17.62 -9.35 -11.15
C GLU A 34 17.63 -7.85 -11.49
N ILE A 35 18.60 -7.39 -12.31
CA ILE A 35 18.62 -6.01 -12.80
C ILE A 35 17.37 -5.72 -13.64
N GLU A 36 17.02 -6.61 -14.57
CA GLU A 36 15.81 -6.46 -15.38
C GLU A 36 14.54 -6.48 -14.51
N ARG A 37 14.47 -7.42 -13.56
CA ARG A 37 13.37 -7.53 -12.60
C ARG A 37 13.21 -6.25 -11.78
N SER A 38 14.30 -5.75 -11.20
CA SER A 38 14.33 -4.53 -10.40
C SER A 38 13.89 -3.31 -11.21
N LYS A 39 14.36 -3.18 -12.46
CA LYS A 39 13.94 -2.12 -13.37
C LYS A 39 12.44 -2.19 -13.67
N LYS A 40 11.93 -3.38 -14.02
CA LYS A 40 10.51 -3.61 -14.31
C LYS A 40 9.63 -3.21 -13.13
N PHE A 41 9.95 -3.65 -11.92
CA PHE A 41 9.16 -3.31 -10.73
C PHE A 41 9.29 -1.84 -10.33
N SER A 42 10.46 -1.22 -10.52
CA SER A 42 10.63 0.22 -10.32
C SER A 42 9.74 1.04 -11.28
N GLU A 43 9.67 0.65 -12.55
CA GLU A 43 8.80 1.29 -13.53
C GLU A 43 7.32 1.11 -13.21
N LEU A 44 6.91 -0.06 -12.72
CA LEU A 44 5.54 -0.30 -12.25
C LEU A 44 5.21 0.55 -11.02
N ALA A 45 6.12 0.65 -10.05
CA ALA A 45 5.92 1.46 -8.86
C ALA A 45 5.72 2.95 -9.21
N LYS A 46 6.47 3.49 -10.19
CA LYS A 46 6.31 4.86 -10.68
C LYS A 46 4.95 5.15 -11.31
N LYS A 47 4.23 4.12 -11.80
CA LYS A 47 2.88 4.27 -12.35
C LYS A 47 1.81 4.44 -11.27
N ASN A 48 2.13 4.19 -10.00
CA ASN A 48 1.20 4.41 -8.90
C ASN A 48 1.03 5.91 -8.61
N LYS A 49 0.00 6.51 -9.20
CA LYS A 49 -0.33 7.93 -9.03
C LYS A 49 -0.76 8.32 -7.61
N PHE A 50 -1.39 7.38 -6.89
CA PHE A 50 -2.00 7.65 -5.60
C PHE A 50 -1.34 6.78 -4.53
N PRO A 51 -0.16 7.15 -3.99
CA PRO A 51 0.43 6.40 -2.89
C PRO A 51 -0.48 6.44 -1.66
N HIS A 52 -0.46 5.37 -0.86
CA HIS A 52 -1.17 5.36 0.41
C HIS A 52 -0.45 6.25 1.44
N ARG A 53 -1.18 6.67 2.48
CA ARG A 53 -0.67 7.47 3.60
C ARG A 53 -0.51 6.66 4.89
N LEU A 54 -0.36 5.34 4.74
CA LEU A 54 -0.05 4.45 5.86
C LEU A 54 1.41 4.66 6.28
N GLY A 55 1.65 4.75 7.60
CA GLY A 55 3.00 4.78 8.16
C GLY A 55 3.73 3.45 8.00
N SER A 56 4.87 3.30 8.68
CA SER A 56 5.74 2.12 8.61
C SER A 56 5.04 0.80 8.92
N THR A 57 4.01 0.82 9.76
CA THR A 57 3.26 -0.36 10.17
C THR A 57 2.30 -0.89 9.09
N GLY A 58 2.02 -0.10 8.04
CA GLY A 58 1.27 -0.55 6.87
C GLY A 58 -0.20 -0.86 7.13
N TYR A 59 -0.75 -1.81 6.35
CA TYR A 59 -2.18 -2.14 6.34
C TYR A 59 -2.62 -2.98 7.54
N ALA A 60 -1.84 -3.96 7.97
CA ALA A 60 -2.26 -4.93 8.99
C ALA A 60 -2.86 -4.31 10.27
N PRO A 61 -2.18 -3.38 10.98
CA PRO A 61 -2.75 -2.75 12.17
C PRO A 61 -3.91 -1.79 11.84
N LYS A 62 -3.90 -1.20 10.63
CA LYS A 62 -4.93 -0.26 10.19
C LYS A 62 -6.24 -0.97 9.87
N VAL A 63 -6.17 -2.15 9.29
CA VAL A 63 -7.34 -3.01 9.11
C VAL A 63 -7.96 -3.37 10.45
N GLU A 64 -7.15 -3.79 11.43
CA GLU A 64 -7.66 -4.08 12.78
C GLU A 64 -8.33 -2.85 13.42
N GLN A 65 -7.69 -1.68 13.31
CA GLN A 65 -8.25 -0.43 13.81
C GLN A 65 -9.60 -0.13 13.14
N TRP A 66 -9.67 -0.20 11.81
CA TRP A 66 -10.88 0.10 11.06
C TRP A 66 -12.00 -0.89 11.35
N THR A 67 -11.71 -2.17 11.51
CA THR A 67 -12.71 -3.18 11.89
C THR A 67 -13.32 -2.87 13.26
N LYS A 68 -12.52 -2.42 14.24
CA LYS A 68 -13.03 -2.01 15.55
C LYS A 68 -13.94 -0.78 15.43
N GLU A 69 -13.52 0.24 14.67
CA GLU A 69 -14.34 1.43 14.40
C GLU A 69 -15.68 1.07 13.73
N GLU A 70 -15.67 0.14 12.77
CA GLU A 70 -16.88 -0.35 12.10
C GLU A 70 -17.83 -1.08 13.07
N GLU A 71 -17.29 -1.92 13.96
CA GLU A 71 -18.08 -2.57 15.00
C GLU A 71 -18.69 -1.59 16.00
N GLU A 72 -17.96 -0.54 16.38
CA GLU A 72 -18.44 0.53 17.24
C GLU A 72 -19.56 1.33 16.58
N MET A 73 -19.42 1.69 15.31
CA MET A 73 -20.47 2.35 14.53
C MET A 73 -21.73 1.49 14.45
N ARG A 74 -21.59 0.18 14.19
CA ARG A 74 -22.72 -0.76 14.14
C ARG A 74 -23.42 -0.87 15.50
N LYS A 75 -22.67 -0.89 16.61
CA LYS A 75 -23.24 -0.87 17.97
C LYS A 75 -23.96 0.44 18.29
N ALA A 76 -23.46 1.55 17.77
CA ALA A 76 -24.07 2.87 17.91
C ALA A 76 -25.27 3.10 16.97
N GLY A 77 -25.60 2.14 16.09
CA GLY A 77 -26.66 2.28 15.08
C GLY A 77 -26.33 3.31 13.98
N GLN A 78 -25.05 3.65 13.82
CA GLN A 78 -24.59 4.57 12.79
C GLN A 78 -24.31 3.82 11.48
N PRO A 79 -24.53 4.46 10.31
CA PRO A 79 -24.21 3.84 9.03
C PRO A 79 -22.70 3.65 8.88
N VAL A 80 -22.27 2.45 8.51
CA VAL A 80 -20.86 2.14 8.27
C VAL A 80 -20.45 2.61 6.86
N PRO A 81 -19.41 3.45 6.72
CA PRO A 81 -18.96 3.93 5.41
C PRO A 81 -18.50 2.78 4.51
N MET A 82 -18.94 2.80 3.24
CA MET A 82 -18.54 1.82 2.22
C MET A 82 -18.84 0.35 2.59
N GLU A 83 -19.76 0.07 3.51
CA GLU A 83 -20.06 -1.30 3.98
C GLU A 83 -20.29 -2.29 2.84
N GLU A 84 -20.95 -1.81 1.78
CA GLU A 84 -21.28 -2.55 0.57
C GLU A 84 -20.10 -2.83 -0.38
N TRP A 85 -18.93 -2.25 -0.12
CA TRP A 85 -17.74 -2.43 -0.95
C TRP A 85 -16.92 -3.62 -0.46
N THR A 86 -16.16 -4.24 -1.38
CA THR A 86 -15.20 -5.28 -1.01
C THR A 86 -14.16 -4.75 -0.01
N GLN A 87 -13.66 -5.63 0.86
CA GLN A 87 -12.67 -5.24 1.88
C GLN A 87 -11.42 -4.60 1.27
N ILE A 88 -10.97 -5.08 0.12
CA ILE A 88 -9.80 -4.53 -0.59
C ILE A 88 -10.06 -3.09 -1.02
N SER A 89 -11.22 -2.83 -1.64
CA SER A 89 -11.63 -1.49 -2.07
C SER A 89 -11.73 -0.51 -0.90
N ARG A 90 -12.38 -0.94 0.20
CA ARG A 90 -12.47 -0.14 1.44
C ARG A 90 -11.11 0.20 2.00
N ASN A 91 -10.24 -0.80 2.16
CA ASN A 91 -8.90 -0.62 2.70
C ASN A 91 -8.07 0.32 1.82
N TRP A 92 -8.15 0.18 0.49
CA TRP A 92 -7.46 1.06 -0.45
C TRP A 92 -7.91 2.52 -0.30
N VAL A 93 -9.22 2.76 -0.17
CA VAL A 93 -9.74 4.12 0.04
C VAL A 93 -9.35 4.66 1.41
N ARG A 94 -9.60 3.93 2.51
CA ARG A 94 -9.25 4.36 3.86
C ARG A 94 -7.75 4.68 4.01
N ALA A 95 -6.89 3.92 3.35
CA ALA A 95 -5.44 4.13 3.36
C ALA A 95 -4.98 5.47 2.76
N ARG A 96 -5.85 6.19 2.05
CA ARG A 96 -5.58 7.52 1.48
C ARG A 96 -6.22 8.65 2.27
N THR A 97 -6.65 8.37 3.49
CA THR A 97 -7.21 9.33 4.47
C THR A 97 -8.34 10.18 3.87
N PRO A 98 -9.45 9.56 3.42
CA PRO A 98 -10.59 10.29 2.93
C PRO A 98 -11.24 11.08 4.07
N LYS A 99 -11.94 12.14 3.72
CA LYS A 99 -12.93 12.74 4.61
C LYS A 99 -14.20 11.90 4.51
N ILE A 100 -14.67 11.39 5.63
CA ILE A 100 -15.93 10.66 5.71
C ILE A 100 -16.96 11.65 6.25
N THR A 101 -17.98 11.94 5.45
CA THR A 101 -19.08 12.83 5.85
C THR A 101 -20.07 12.08 6.75
N ASP A 102 -20.90 12.81 7.49
CA ASP A 102 -21.91 12.25 8.40
C ASP A 102 -22.92 11.31 7.72
N LYS A 103 -23.04 11.38 6.38
CA LYS A 103 -23.85 10.49 5.56
C LYS A 103 -23.12 9.22 5.12
N GLY A 104 -21.92 8.96 5.63
CA GLY A 104 -21.06 7.84 5.25
C GLY A 104 -20.41 7.98 3.87
N LYS A 105 -20.54 9.15 3.22
CA LYS A 105 -19.94 9.38 1.88
C LYS A 105 -18.47 9.77 2.01
N VAL A 106 -17.65 9.11 1.20
CA VAL A 106 -16.21 9.32 1.05
C VAL A 106 -15.95 10.52 0.16
N SER A 107 -15.09 11.43 0.61
CA SER A 107 -14.59 12.54 -0.21
C SER A 107 -13.07 12.71 -0.12
N PHE A 108 -12.47 13.08 -1.24
CA PHE A 108 -11.06 13.42 -1.41
C PHE A 108 -10.93 14.85 -1.93
N GLU A 109 -9.85 15.53 -1.53
CA GLU A 109 -9.52 16.86 -2.05
C GLU A 109 -9.00 16.81 -3.49
N ASP A 110 -8.32 15.71 -3.85
CA ASP A 110 -7.83 15.47 -5.20
C ASP A 110 -8.98 14.94 -6.08
N PRO A 111 -9.36 15.66 -7.17
CA PRO A 111 -10.47 15.27 -8.03
C PRO A 111 -10.20 14.00 -8.84
N GLU A 112 -8.93 13.70 -9.19
CA GLU A 112 -8.62 12.45 -9.88
C GLU A 112 -8.80 11.26 -8.92
N LEU A 113 -8.35 11.41 -7.68
CA LEU A 113 -8.54 10.39 -6.63
C LEU A 113 -10.01 10.20 -6.27
N GLN A 114 -10.79 11.29 -6.21
CA GLN A 114 -12.24 11.23 -6.06
C GLN A 114 -12.88 10.41 -7.19
N GLY A 115 -12.48 10.68 -8.45
CA GLY A 115 -12.98 9.94 -9.60
C GLY A 115 -12.66 8.44 -9.56
N VAL A 116 -11.58 8.02 -8.88
CA VAL A 116 -11.32 6.59 -8.62
C VAL A 116 -12.30 6.03 -7.59
N ALA A 117 -12.54 6.74 -6.50
CA ALA A 117 -13.51 6.33 -5.47
C ALA A 117 -14.92 6.17 -6.04
N ASP A 118 -15.37 7.13 -6.87
CA ASP A 118 -16.68 7.10 -7.51
C ASP A 118 -16.80 5.89 -8.47
N LYS A 119 -15.73 5.54 -9.20
CA LYS A 119 -15.71 4.34 -10.05
C LYS A 119 -15.83 3.06 -9.23
N ILE A 120 -15.13 2.99 -8.10
CA ILE A 120 -15.22 1.84 -7.18
C ILE A 120 -16.64 1.71 -6.63
N GLU A 121 -17.28 2.82 -6.26
CA GLU A 121 -18.67 2.84 -5.79
C GLU A 121 -19.64 2.33 -6.85
N ASN A 122 -19.49 2.82 -8.09
CA ASN A 122 -20.32 2.40 -9.22
C ASN A 122 -20.15 0.90 -9.53
N LEU A 123 -18.92 0.38 -9.50
CA LEU A 123 -18.65 -1.05 -9.70
C LEU A 123 -19.25 -1.92 -8.60
N SER A 124 -19.12 -1.48 -7.35
CA SER A 124 -19.68 -2.19 -6.18
C SER A 124 -21.22 -2.21 -6.23
N SER A 125 -21.83 -1.16 -6.80
CA SER A 125 -23.28 -1.07 -7.00
C SER A 125 -23.76 -1.92 -8.18
N ALA A 126 -22.97 -2.04 -9.25
CA ALA A 126 -23.31 -2.80 -10.44
C ALA A 126 -23.26 -4.32 -10.23
N GLN A 127 -22.41 -4.81 -9.33
CA GLN A 127 -22.34 -6.23 -8.95
C GLN A 127 -23.59 -6.73 -8.20
N LYS A 128 -24.56 -5.85 -7.92
CA LYS A 128 -25.82 -6.17 -7.24
C LYS A 128 -27.01 -6.41 -8.19
N LYS A 129 -26.84 -6.22 -9.50
CA LYS A 129 -27.87 -6.51 -10.52
C LYS A 129 -27.59 -7.85 -11.19
#